data_AF-A0A946IX55-F1
#
_entry.id   AF-A0A946IX55-F1
#
_cell.length_a   1.000
_cell.length_b   1.000
_cell.length_c   1.000
_cell.angle_alpha   90.00
_cell.angle_beta   90.00
_cell.angle_gamma   90.00
#
_symmetry.space_group_name_H-M   'P 1'
#
loop_
_entity.id
_entity.type
_entity.pdbx_description
1 polymer ?
#
loop_
_entity_poly.entity_id
_entity_poly.type
_entity_poly.pdbx_seq_one_letter_code
_entity_poly.pdbx_strand_id
1 'polypeptide(L)'
;MTILSTGAPIVESLYYLAIIVIVYLCVTQRSILVCLLNPLLILTKETTVPFLFLPLFVKTMKRKLILLSLSISFAALFWVRNLITATLPESVKPNDSILDTITYHLIFGIENLSRSYFSLSGWHGLFAPFAVFWVIAFFGVWLEVKKIVTQYQIPRFLFWMAPVAFGFTALSSSAGRMLHILFPLVIPYALIGVEYILSRK
;
A
#
# COMPACT_ATOMS: atom_id res chain seq x y z
N MET A 1 -24.41 -12.18 -9.25
CA MET A 1 -23.02 -12.19 -9.76
C MET A 1 -22.55 -10.83 -10.29
N THR A 2 -23.40 -10.03 -10.93
CA THR A 2 -23.04 -8.71 -11.49
C THR A 2 -22.52 -7.71 -10.45
N ILE A 3 -23.18 -7.57 -9.29
CA ILE A 3 -22.75 -6.66 -8.20
C ILE A 3 -21.36 -7.04 -7.63
N LEU A 4 -21.06 -8.34 -7.53
CA LEU A 4 -19.75 -8.83 -7.06
C LEU A 4 -18.66 -8.60 -8.13
N SER A 5 -19.01 -8.74 -9.41
CA SER A 5 -18.08 -8.51 -10.52
C SER A 5 -17.78 -7.03 -10.79
N THR A 6 -18.70 -6.11 -10.47
CA THR A 6 -18.49 -4.66 -10.62
C THR A 6 -18.02 -3.99 -9.34
N GLY A 7 -18.44 -4.49 -8.17
CA GLY A 7 -18.04 -3.95 -6.87
C GLY A 7 -16.56 -4.16 -6.56
N ALA A 8 -16.00 -5.33 -6.88
CA ALA A 8 -14.58 -5.61 -6.59
C ALA A 8 -13.61 -4.68 -7.35
N PRO A 9 -13.74 -4.45 -8.67
CA PRO A 9 -12.93 -3.46 -9.39
C PRO A 9 -13.08 -2.04 -8.85
N ILE A 10 -14.30 -1.64 -8.46
CA ILE A 10 -14.55 -0.30 -7.91
C ILE A 10 -13.79 -0.11 -6.59
N VAL A 11 -13.89 -1.08 -5.67
CA VAL A 11 -13.16 -1.04 -4.39
C VAL A 11 -11.65 -1.05 -4.59
N GLU A 12 -11.15 -1.80 -5.57
CA GLU A 12 -9.72 -1.80 -5.92
C GLU A 12 -9.26 -0.46 -6.52
N SER A 13 -10.07 0.15 -7.38
CA SER A 13 -9.75 1.47 -7.94
C SER A 13 -9.73 2.57 -6.87
N LEU A 14 -10.69 2.56 -5.93
CA LEU A 14 -10.72 3.45 -4.77
C LEU A 14 -9.50 3.26 -3.87
N TYR A 15 -9.05 2.01 -3.70
CA TYR A 15 -7.84 1.68 -2.96
C TYR A 15 -6.58 2.30 -3.59
N TYR A 16 -6.39 2.14 -4.91
CA TYR A 16 -5.26 2.76 -5.60
C TYR A 16 -5.35 4.29 -5.55
N LEU A 17 -6.55 4.86 -5.71
CA LEU A 17 -6.76 6.29 -5.57
C LEU A 17 -6.36 6.80 -4.18
N ALA A 18 -6.72 6.07 -3.11
CA ALA A 18 -6.33 6.42 -1.76
C ALA A 18 -4.80 6.47 -1.60
N ILE A 19 -4.07 5.48 -2.16
CA ILE A 19 -2.61 5.47 -2.15
C ILE A 19 -2.05 6.66 -2.93
N ILE A 20 -2.57 6.96 -4.13
CA ILE A 20 -2.16 8.13 -4.93
C ILE A 20 -2.33 9.40 -4.12
N VAL A 21 -3.50 9.60 -3.50
CA VAL A 21 -3.81 10.78 -2.69
C VAL A 21 -2.84 10.88 -1.51
N ILE A 22 -2.60 9.79 -0.77
CA ILE A 22 -1.65 9.79 0.36
C ILE A 22 -0.25 10.19 -0.12
N VAL A 23 0.26 9.53 -1.17
CA VAL A 23 1.59 9.80 -1.71
C VAL A 23 1.69 11.24 -2.22
N TYR A 24 0.70 11.72 -2.97
CA TYR A 24 0.65 13.08 -3.49
C TYR A 24 0.70 14.11 -2.36
N LEU A 25 -0.06 13.90 -1.27
CA LEU A 25 -0.06 14.82 -0.14
C LEU A 25 1.24 14.77 0.68
N CYS A 26 1.91 13.62 0.72
CA CYS A 26 3.25 13.50 1.30
C CYS A 26 4.28 14.26 0.47
N VAL A 27 4.26 14.10 -0.86
CA VAL A 27 5.17 14.78 -1.79
C VAL A 27 4.95 16.30 -1.77
N THR A 28 3.69 16.75 -1.77
CA THR A 28 3.32 18.18 -1.69
C THR A 28 3.33 18.73 -0.26
N GLN A 29 3.64 17.90 0.74
CA GLN A 29 3.78 18.27 2.15
C GLN A 29 2.53 18.94 2.77
N ARG A 30 1.33 18.64 2.24
CA ARG A 30 0.05 19.26 2.63
C ARG A 30 -0.52 18.62 3.92
N SER A 31 0.16 18.86 5.05
CA SER A 31 -0.16 18.23 6.34
C SER A 31 -1.61 18.41 6.81
N ILE A 32 -2.18 19.62 6.64
CA ILE A 32 -3.56 19.92 7.05
C ILE A 32 -4.56 19.10 6.23
N LEU A 33 -4.33 18.99 4.93
CA LEU A 33 -5.23 18.27 4.03
C LEU A 33 -5.20 16.76 4.29
N VAL A 34 -4.03 16.20 4.62
CA VAL A 34 -3.93 14.81 5.12
C VAL A 34 -4.80 14.63 6.37
N CYS A 35 -4.69 15.54 7.33
CA CYS A 35 -5.45 15.42 8.59
C CYS A 35 -6.97 15.49 8.36
N LEU A 36 -7.41 16.27 7.36
CA LEU A 36 -8.82 16.38 7.00
C LEU A 36 -9.33 15.14 6.24
N LEU A 37 -8.47 14.52 5.42
CA LEU A 37 -8.83 13.35 4.61
C LEU A 37 -8.66 12.01 5.32
N ASN A 38 -7.85 11.92 6.36
CA ASN A 38 -7.67 10.71 7.17
C ASN A 38 -8.98 9.96 7.53
N PRO A 39 -10.06 10.62 8.00
CA PRO A 39 -11.32 9.94 8.32
C PRO A 39 -12.03 9.35 7.08
N LEU A 40 -11.78 9.89 5.89
CA LEU A 40 -12.31 9.32 4.65
C LEU A 40 -11.40 8.19 4.13
N LEU A 41 -10.09 8.39 4.19
CA LEU A 41 -9.10 7.44 3.69
C LEU A 41 -9.12 6.12 4.47
N ILE A 42 -9.38 6.16 5.78
CA ILE A 42 -9.50 4.97 6.62
C ILE A 42 -10.69 4.08 6.26
N LEU A 43 -11.74 4.65 5.64
CA LEU A 43 -12.94 3.90 5.23
C LEU A 43 -12.77 3.14 3.91
N THR A 44 -11.68 3.37 3.17
CA THR A 44 -11.52 2.85 1.80
C THR A 44 -11.31 1.35 1.77
N LYS A 45 -10.22 0.87 2.38
CA LYS A 45 -9.88 -0.55 2.46
C LYS A 45 -8.93 -0.74 3.64
N GLU A 46 -9.02 -1.88 4.31
CA GLU A 46 -8.15 -2.21 5.45
C GLU A 46 -6.66 -2.19 5.06
N THR A 47 -6.35 -2.55 3.82
CA THR A 47 -4.98 -2.51 3.26
C THR A 47 -4.45 -1.09 3.03
N THR A 48 -5.28 -0.05 3.14
CA THR A 48 -4.86 1.37 3.11
C THR A 48 -4.26 1.79 4.45
N VAL A 49 -4.64 1.13 5.55
CA VAL A 49 -4.31 1.56 6.92
C VAL A 49 -2.81 1.73 7.14
N PRO A 50 -1.91 0.79 6.75
CA PRO A 50 -0.48 1.00 6.93
C PRO A 50 0.06 2.24 6.19
N PHE A 51 -0.53 2.60 5.05
CA PHE A 51 -0.12 3.78 4.29
C PHE A 51 -0.55 5.09 4.92
N LEU A 52 -1.56 5.09 5.80
CA LEU A 52 -1.93 6.27 6.59
C LEU A 52 -0.82 6.72 7.55
N PHE A 53 0.11 5.82 7.88
CA PHE A 53 1.31 6.15 8.67
C PHE A 53 2.47 6.67 7.82
N LEU A 54 2.41 6.57 6.48
CA LEU A 54 3.44 7.07 5.56
C LEU A 54 3.80 8.56 5.78
N PRO A 55 2.83 9.48 5.99
CA PRO A 55 3.12 10.89 6.25
C PRO A 55 3.99 11.14 7.50
N LEU A 56 4.02 10.20 8.46
CA LEU A 56 4.83 10.33 9.67
C LEU A 56 6.34 10.24 9.39
N PHE A 57 6.72 9.55 8.31
CA PHE A 57 8.11 9.42 7.89
C PHE A 57 8.63 10.67 7.14
N VAL A 58 7.74 11.58 6.74
CA VAL A 58 8.11 12.87 6.14
C VAL A 58 8.52 13.84 7.25
N LYS A 59 9.78 14.31 7.24
CA LYS A 59 10.35 15.15 8.31
C LYS A 59 9.71 16.55 8.40
N THR A 60 9.27 17.10 7.28
CA THR A 60 8.73 18.48 7.19
C THR A 60 7.26 18.58 7.58
N MET A 61 6.55 17.45 7.70
CA MET A 61 5.11 17.44 7.99
C MET A 61 4.82 17.55 9.48
N LYS A 62 3.64 18.07 9.82
CA LYS A 62 3.18 18.26 11.22
C LYS A 62 2.78 16.92 11.87
N ARG A 63 3.77 16.10 12.24
CA ARG A 63 3.59 14.72 12.77
C ARG A 63 2.59 14.61 13.92
N LYS A 64 2.65 15.52 14.90
CA LYS A 64 1.73 15.52 16.05
C LYS A 64 0.27 15.69 15.63
N LEU A 65 0.01 16.57 14.65
CA LEU A 65 -1.33 16.81 14.12
C LEU A 65 -1.84 15.59 13.34
N ILE A 66 -0.96 14.98 12.54
CA ILE A 66 -1.30 13.78 11.76
C ILE A 66 -1.63 12.61 12.70
N LEU A 67 -0.82 12.39 13.74
CA LEU A 67 -1.09 11.37 14.76
C LEU A 67 -2.43 11.62 15.46
N LEU A 68 -2.70 12.87 15.87
CA LEU A 68 -3.97 13.22 16.51
C LEU A 68 -5.16 12.93 15.59
N SER A 69 -5.09 13.36 14.33
CA SER A 69 -6.13 13.12 13.33
C SER A 69 -6.34 11.63 13.07
N LEU A 70 -5.27 10.83 12.98
CA LEU A 70 -5.35 9.38 12.84
C LEU A 70 -6.04 8.76 14.05
N SER A 71 -5.62 9.10 15.27
CA SER A 71 -6.23 8.57 16.49
C SER A 71 -7.72 8.87 16.57
N ILE A 72 -8.14 10.10 16.23
CA ILE A 72 -9.56 10.48 16.17
C ILE A 72 -10.29 9.66 15.10
N SER A 73 -9.71 9.49 13.91
CA SER A 73 -10.30 8.72 12.82
C SER A 73 -10.50 7.26 13.18
N PHE A 74 -9.51 6.64 13.84
CA PHE A 74 -9.61 5.28 14.37
C PHE A 74 -10.67 5.17 15.45
N ALA A 75 -10.66 6.06 16.45
CA ALA A 75 -11.65 6.04 17.52
C ALA A 75 -13.08 6.17 16.98
N ALA A 76 -13.29 7.07 16.01
CA ALA A 76 -14.58 7.23 15.33
C ALA A 76 -14.98 5.96 14.57
N LEU A 77 -14.07 5.33 13.83
CA LEU A 77 -14.34 4.10 13.09
C LEU A 77 -14.73 2.96 14.04
N PHE A 78 -13.97 2.75 15.12
CA PHE A 78 -14.28 1.72 16.11
C PHE A 78 -15.60 1.98 16.83
N TRP A 79 -15.90 3.25 17.15
CA TRP A 79 -17.16 3.64 17.76
C TRP A 79 -18.36 3.32 16.86
N VAL A 80 -18.30 3.75 15.59
CA VAL A 80 -19.35 3.50 14.60
C VAL A 80 -19.51 1.99 14.37
N ARG A 81 -18.40 1.26 14.21
CA ARG A 81 -18.43 -0.20 14.04
C ARG A 81 -19.10 -0.89 15.23
N ASN A 82 -18.77 -0.49 16.45
CA ASN A 82 -19.36 -1.07 17.67
C ASN A 82 -20.87 -0.81 17.74
N LEU A 83 -21.30 0.43 17.42
CA LEU A 83 -22.71 0.81 17.42
C LEU A 83 -23.51 0.01 16.38
N ILE A 84 -22.97 -0.17 15.17
CA ILE A 84 -23.61 -0.97 14.12
C ILE A 84 -23.62 -2.47 14.48
N THR A 85 -22.55 -2.98 15.04
CA THR A 85 -22.47 -4.41 15.43
C THR A 85 -23.47 -4.74 16.54
N ALA A 86 -23.71 -3.80 17.45
CA ALA A 86 -24.69 -3.95 18.53
C ALA A 86 -26.16 -3.91 18.05
N THR A 87 -26.43 -3.38 16.85
CA THR A 87 -27.79 -3.25 16.28
C THR A 87 -28.13 -4.33 15.24
N LEU A 88 -27.16 -5.15 14.84
CA LEU A 88 -27.38 -6.25 13.91
C LEU A 88 -27.95 -7.49 14.62
N PRO A 89 -29.01 -8.12 14.10
CA PRO A 89 -29.73 -9.22 14.77
C PRO A 89 -28.98 -10.57 14.78
N GLU A 90 -27.86 -10.68 14.05
CA GLU A 90 -26.96 -11.84 14.14
C GLU A 90 -25.68 -11.42 14.84
N SER A 91 -25.47 -11.97 16.02
CA SER A 91 -24.23 -11.86 16.77
C SER A 91 -23.06 -12.30 15.88
N VAL A 92 -22.24 -11.33 15.46
CA VAL A 92 -20.87 -11.60 15.03
C VAL A 92 -20.27 -12.48 16.13
N LYS A 93 -19.96 -13.74 15.80
CA LYS A 93 -19.50 -14.71 16.79
C LYS A 93 -18.31 -14.11 17.54
N PRO A 94 -18.34 -14.04 18.88
CA PRO A 94 -17.28 -13.40 19.67
C PRO A 94 -15.91 -14.10 19.58
N ASN A 95 -15.82 -15.24 18.89
CA ASN A 95 -14.60 -16.04 18.75
C ASN A 95 -13.75 -15.73 17.51
N ASP A 96 -14.19 -14.88 16.57
CA ASP A 96 -13.35 -14.46 15.46
C ASP A 96 -12.55 -13.21 15.88
N SER A 97 -11.68 -13.37 16.88
CA SER A 97 -10.83 -12.27 17.29
C SER A 97 -9.88 -11.92 16.13
N ILE A 98 -9.70 -10.61 15.88
CA ILE A 98 -8.77 -10.11 14.84
C ILE A 98 -7.36 -10.66 15.09
N LEU A 99 -7.00 -10.85 16.36
CA LEU A 99 -5.73 -11.43 16.80
C LEU A 99 -5.60 -12.90 16.37
N ASP A 100 -6.64 -13.72 16.56
CA ASP A 100 -6.62 -15.14 16.16
C ASP A 100 -6.56 -15.31 14.64
N THR A 101 -7.22 -14.42 13.90
CA THR A 101 -7.13 -14.39 12.44
C THR A 101 -5.73 -14.01 11.97
N ILE A 102 -5.10 -13.00 12.60
CA ILE A 102 -3.74 -12.58 12.28
C ILE A 102 -2.72 -13.67 12.62
N THR A 103 -2.84 -14.32 13.78
CA THR A 103 -1.94 -15.41 14.17
C THR A 103 -2.07 -16.60 13.24
N TYR A 104 -3.29 -16.98 12.86
CA TYR A 104 -3.55 -18.02 11.86
C TYR A 104 -2.84 -17.71 10.53
N HIS A 105 -2.99 -16.49 10.00
CA HIS A 105 -2.32 -16.09 8.76
C HIS A 105 -0.79 -16.00 8.89
N LEU A 106 -0.28 -15.61 10.06
CA LEU A 106 1.17 -15.57 10.33
C LEU A 106 1.79 -16.96 10.41
N ILE A 107 1.08 -17.96 10.95
CA ILE A 107 1.56 -19.36 11.00
C ILE A 107 1.86 -19.86 9.58
N PHE A 108 0.98 -19.56 8.63
CA PHE A 108 1.19 -19.89 7.21
C PHE A 108 2.04 -18.85 6.46
N GLY A 109 2.50 -17.78 7.12
CA GLY A 109 3.18 -16.66 6.46
C GLY A 109 4.48 -17.08 5.76
N ILE A 110 5.26 -17.96 6.37
CA ILE A 110 6.50 -18.49 5.76
C ILE A 110 6.16 -19.35 4.53
N GLU A 111 5.12 -20.17 4.62
CA GLU A 111 4.67 -20.99 3.49
C GLU A 111 4.11 -20.11 2.35
N ASN A 112 3.37 -19.06 2.68
CA ASN A 112 2.88 -18.08 1.72
C ASN A 112 4.02 -17.35 1.02
N LEU A 113 5.07 -16.96 1.75
CA LEU A 113 6.29 -16.36 1.17
C LEU A 113 7.01 -17.37 0.27
N SER A 114 7.17 -18.61 0.73
CA SER A 114 7.78 -19.69 -0.04
C SER A 114 7.06 -19.90 -1.38
N ARG A 115 5.73 -20.08 -1.33
CA ARG A 115 4.90 -20.22 -2.54
C ARG A 115 4.93 -18.97 -3.41
N SER A 116 4.94 -17.78 -2.82
CA SER A 116 4.89 -16.50 -3.53
C SER A 116 6.19 -16.15 -4.26
N TYR A 117 7.35 -16.42 -3.67
CA TYR A 117 8.65 -15.98 -4.20
C TYR A 117 9.51 -17.11 -4.78
N PHE A 118 9.27 -18.36 -4.40
CA PHE A 118 10.11 -19.49 -4.80
C PHE A 118 9.40 -20.55 -5.66
N SER A 119 8.10 -20.37 -5.97
CA SER A 119 7.39 -21.24 -6.93
C SER A 119 7.30 -20.59 -8.31
N LEU A 120 7.17 -21.41 -9.37
CA LEU A 120 7.02 -20.91 -10.74
C LEU A 120 5.73 -20.08 -10.91
N SER A 121 4.63 -20.48 -10.27
CA SER A 121 3.40 -19.71 -10.17
C SER A 121 3.58 -18.40 -9.41
N GLY A 122 4.44 -18.41 -8.39
CA GLY A 122 4.83 -17.22 -7.62
C GLY A 122 5.56 -16.22 -8.50
N TRP A 123 6.56 -16.67 -9.27
CA TRP A 123 7.28 -15.84 -10.25
C TRP A 123 6.35 -15.23 -11.30
N HIS A 124 5.42 -16.00 -11.84
CA HIS A 124 4.38 -15.45 -12.71
C HIS A 124 3.57 -14.36 -11.98
N GLY A 125 3.19 -14.60 -10.73
CA GLY A 125 2.54 -13.63 -9.87
C GLY A 125 3.38 -12.37 -9.56
N LEU A 126 4.70 -12.48 -9.40
CA LEU A 126 5.60 -11.35 -9.14
C LEU A 126 5.73 -10.43 -10.35
N PHE A 127 5.76 -11.01 -11.55
CA PHE A 127 5.87 -10.27 -12.80
C PHE A 127 4.52 -9.87 -13.39
N ALA A 128 3.40 -10.47 -13.00
CA ALA A 128 2.07 -10.05 -13.48
C ALA A 128 1.75 -8.55 -13.28
N PRO A 129 2.17 -7.88 -12.17
CA PRO A 129 1.78 -6.51 -11.90
C PRO A 129 2.39 -5.45 -12.81
N PHE A 130 3.68 -5.61 -13.09
CA PHE A 130 4.49 -4.61 -13.76
C PHE A 130 5.31 -5.21 -14.91
N ALA A 131 5.31 -6.53 -15.09
CA ALA A 131 6.00 -7.26 -16.15
C ALA A 131 7.42 -6.72 -16.38
N VAL A 132 7.70 -6.26 -17.60
CA VAL A 132 9.00 -5.71 -17.99
C VAL A 132 9.39 -4.47 -17.19
N PHE A 133 8.43 -3.70 -16.65
CA PHE A 133 8.70 -2.52 -15.85
C PHE A 133 9.45 -2.84 -14.54
N TRP A 134 9.38 -4.07 -14.01
CA TRP A 134 10.24 -4.45 -12.88
C TRP A 134 11.72 -4.35 -13.22
N VAL A 135 12.11 -4.91 -14.37
CA VAL A 135 13.51 -4.93 -14.83
C VAL A 135 14.00 -3.51 -15.08
N ILE A 136 13.17 -2.70 -15.74
CA ILE A 136 13.50 -1.30 -16.03
C ILE A 136 13.54 -0.46 -14.74
N ALA A 137 12.65 -0.70 -13.79
CA ALA A 137 12.66 -0.02 -12.50
C ALA A 137 13.93 -0.36 -11.70
N PHE A 138 14.37 -1.62 -11.65
CA PHE A 138 15.65 -1.98 -11.02
C PHE A 138 16.83 -1.25 -11.67
N PHE A 139 16.83 -1.14 -12.99
CA PHE A 139 17.82 -0.36 -13.72
C PHE A 139 17.76 1.13 -13.34
N GLY A 140 16.57 1.72 -13.25
CA GLY A 140 16.38 3.10 -12.78
C GLY A 140 16.90 3.33 -11.36
N VAL A 141 16.62 2.40 -10.42
CA VAL A 141 17.16 2.45 -9.05
C VAL A 141 18.69 2.42 -9.07
N TRP A 142 19.28 1.54 -9.89
CA TRP A 142 20.73 1.45 -10.03
C TRP A 142 21.35 2.76 -10.56
N LEU A 143 20.71 3.41 -11.54
CA LEU A 143 21.15 4.70 -12.07
C LEU A 143 21.12 5.81 -11.01
N GLU A 144 20.05 5.88 -10.21
CA GLU A 144 19.92 6.87 -9.11
C GLU A 144 20.99 6.60 -8.03
N VAL A 145 21.17 5.34 -7.62
CA VAL A 145 22.17 4.95 -6.60
C VAL A 145 23.59 5.27 -7.04
N LYS A 146 23.90 5.03 -8.32
CA LYS A 146 25.21 5.38 -8.92
C LYS A 146 25.37 6.87 -9.21
N LYS A 147 24.33 7.69 -8.96
CA LYS A 147 24.30 9.13 -9.26
C LYS A 147 24.59 9.43 -10.73
N ILE A 148 24.23 8.51 -11.63
CA ILE A 148 24.39 8.70 -13.09
C ILE A 148 23.31 9.66 -13.60
N VAL A 149 22.10 9.56 -13.02
CA VAL A 149 21.00 10.49 -13.24
C VAL A 149 20.73 11.21 -11.93
N THR A 150 20.85 12.54 -11.93
CA THR A 150 20.68 13.39 -10.72
C THR A 150 19.46 14.30 -10.79
N GLN A 151 18.83 14.40 -11.96
CA GLN A 151 17.67 15.26 -12.24
C GLN A 151 16.41 14.77 -11.51
N TYR A 152 16.29 13.46 -11.32
CA TYR A 152 15.19 12.83 -10.62
C TYR A 152 15.67 12.31 -9.28
N GLN A 153 14.99 12.72 -8.20
CA GLN A 153 15.25 12.21 -6.86
C GLN A 153 13.93 11.75 -6.27
N ILE A 154 13.78 10.43 -6.11
CA ILE A 154 12.57 9.87 -5.54
C ILE A 154 12.66 10.01 -4.00
N PRO A 155 11.65 10.61 -3.36
CA PRO A 155 11.69 10.83 -1.92
C PRO A 155 11.90 9.52 -1.14
N ARG A 156 12.92 9.50 -0.27
CA ARG A 156 13.33 8.28 0.46
C ARG A 156 12.23 7.66 1.32
N PHE A 157 11.24 8.45 1.75
CA PHE A 157 10.13 7.93 2.55
C PHE A 157 9.26 6.95 1.76
N LEU A 158 9.22 7.03 0.41
CA LEU A 158 8.43 6.12 -0.42
C LEU A 158 8.96 4.68 -0.38
N PHE A 159 10.23 4.47 -0.03
CA PHE A 159 10.77 3.13 0.17
C PHE A 159 10.11 2.38 1.34
N TRP A 160 9.44 3.08 2.26
CA TRP A 160 8.63 2.42 3.30
C TRP A 160 7.42 1.66 2.74
N MET A 161 7.04 1.90 1.48
CA MET A 161 6.00 1.11 0.83
C MET A 161 6.44 -0.33 0.55
N ALA A 162 7.75 -0.57 0.34
CA ALA A 162 8.31 -1.90 0.09
C ALA A 162 8.10 -2.90 1.25
N PRO A 163 8.51 -2.60 2.50
CA PRO A 163 8.27 -3.52 3.61
C PRO A 163 6.77 -3.69 3.91
N VAL A 164 5.94 -2.67 3.66
CA VAL A 164 4.48 -2.80 3.82
C VAL A 164 3.89 -3.77 2.78
N ALA A 165 4.26 -3.62 1.50
CA ALA A 165 3.83 -4.54 0.45
C ALA A 165 4.31 -5.97 0.73
N PHE A 166 5.56 -6.12 1.18
CA PHE A 166 6.10 -7.43 1.58
C PHE A 166 5.32 -8.03 2.76
N GLY A 167 4.99 -7.23 3.77
CA GLY A 167 4.14 -7.66 4.89
C GLY A 167 2.79 -8.20 4.42
N PHE A 168 2.15 -7.53 3.44
CA PHE A 168 0.93 -8.04 2.83
C PHE A 168 1.13 -9.33 2.04
N THR A 169 2.29 -9.55 1.40
CA THR A 169 2.59 -10.83 0.74
C THR A 169 2.80 -11.98 1.74
N ALA A 170 3.18 -11.71 2.98
CA ALA A 170 3.24 -12.75 4.01
C ALA A 170 1.83 -13.13 4.49
N LEU A 171 0.95 -12.13 4.65
CA LEU A 171 -0.43 -12.32 5.09
C LEU A 171 -1.36 -12.84 3.98
N SER A 172 -0.95 -12.73 2.72
CA SER A 172 -1.76 -13.09 1.55
C SER A 172 -1.04 -14.10 0.65
N SER A 173 -1.77 -15.11 0.17
CA SER A 173 -1.26 -16.08 -0.82
C SER A 173 -1.07 -15.51 -2.23
N SER A 174 -1.38 -14.23 -2.46
CA SER A 174 -1.34 -13.57 -3.78
C SER A 174 -0.33 -12.41 -3.82
N ALA A 175 0.94 -12.75 -4.05
CA ALA A 175 2.04 -11.77 -4.16
C ALA A 175 1.78 -10.67 -5.18
N GLY A 176 1.30 -11.02 -6.38
CA GLY A 176 1.12 -10.06 -7.47
C GLY A 176 0.18 -8.90 -7.12
N ARG A 177 -1.01 -9.22 -6.62
CA ARG A 177 -1.99 -8.20 -6.21
C ARG A 177 -1.46 -7.26 -5.13
N MET A 178 -0.64 -7.77 -4.20
CA MET A 178 -0.08 -6.95 -3.13
C MET A 178 1.13 -6.13 -3.61
N LEU A 179 1.90 -6.63 -4.57
CA LEU A 179 3.03 -5.88 -5.12
C LEU A 179 2.60 -4.72 -6.03
N HIS A 180 1.40 -4.77 -6.62
CA HIS A 180 0.84 -3.62 -7.36
C HIS A 180 0.84 -2.33 -6.55
N ILE A 181 0.80 -2.42 -5.21
CA ILE A 181 0.83 -1.28 -4.32
C ILE A 181 2.12 -0.46 -4.46
N LEU A 182 3.20 -1.06 -4.99
CA LEU A 182 4.47 -0.40 -5.25
C LEU A 182 4.47 0.46 -6.52
N PHE A 183 3.33 0.65 -7.19
CA PHE A 183 3.24 1.48 -8.38
C PHE A 183 3.82 2.91 -8.21
N PRO A 184 3.72 3.60 -7.05
CA PRO A 184 4.32 4.92 -6.87
C PRO A 184 5.85 4.90 -6.81
N LEU A 185 6.45 3.73 -6.73
CA LEU A 185 7.90 3.51 -6.74
C LEU A 185 8.32 2.92 -8.09
N VAL A 186 7.70 1.82 -8.52
CA VAL A 186 8.06 1.10 -9.74
C VAL A 186 7.89 1.98 -10.98
N ILE A 187 6.80 2.72 -11.11
CA ILE A 187 6.54 3.54 -12.31
C ILE A 187 7.57 4.68 -12.44
N PRO A 188 7.82 5.52 -11.42
CA PRO A 188 8.83 6.57 -11.53
C PRO A 188 10.24 6.03 -11.81
N TYR A 189 10.65 4.94 -11.17
CA TYR A 189 11.96 4.34 -11.44
C TYR A 189 12.05 3.75 -12.85
N ALA A 190 10.98 3.14 -13.35
CA ALA A 190 10.94 2.66 -14.72
C ALA A 190 11.07 3.82 -15.71
N LEU A 191 10.42 4.97 -15.46
CA LEU A 191 10.53 6.17 -16.28
C LEU A 191 11.98 6.70 -16.33
N ILE A 192 12.67 6.77 -15.19
CA ILE A 192 14.10 7.15 -15.13
C ILE A 192 14.94 6.22 -16.02
N GLY A 193 14.68 4.91 -15.95
CA GLY A 193 15.39 3.92 -16.76
C GLY A 193 15.11 4.09 -18.27
N VAL A 194 13.86 4.30 -18.65
CA VAL A 194 13.46 4.54 -20.06
C VAL A 194 14.10 5.81 -20.60
N GLU A 195 14.03 6.91 -19.86
CA GLU A 195 14.59 8.20 -20.27
C GLU A 195 16.10 8.13 -20.47
N TYR A 196 16.82 7.44 -19.59
CA TYR A 196 18.26 7.24 -19.75
C TYR A 196 18.60 6.43 -21.02
N ILE A 197 17.80 5.40 -21.35
CA ILE A 197 18.00 4.60 -22.57
C ILE A 197 17.72 5.42 -23.82
N LEU A 198 16.66 6.24 -23.79
CA LEU A 198 16.24 7.05 -24.93
C LEU A 198 17.15 8.26 -25.18
N SER A 199 17.68 8.89 -24.12
CA SER A 199 18.58 10.06 -24.22
C SER A 199 20.00 9.71 -24.71
N ARG A 200 20.35 8.42 -24.79
CA ARG A 200 21.62 7.92 -25.33
C ARG A 200 21.61 7.71 -26.85
N LYS A 201 20.46 7.89 -27.51
CA LYS A 201 20.33 7.94 -28.97
C LYS A 201 20.56 9.37 -29.47
#